data_AF-A0AAY5L4E0-F1
#
_entry.id   AF-A0AAY5L4E0-F1
#
_cell.length_a   1.000
_cell.length_b   1.000
_cell.length_c   1.000
_cell.angle_alpha   90.00
_cell.angle_beta   90.00
_cell.angle_gamma   90.00
#
_symmetry.space_group_name_H-M   'P 1'
#
loop_
_entity.id
_entity.type
_entity.pdbx_description
1 polymer ?
#
loop_
_entity_poly.entity_id
_entity_poly.type
_entity_poly.pdbx_seq_one_letter_code
_entity_poly.pdbx_strand_id
1 'polypeptide(L)'
;MIPQLESVTPLVVKATKTSPSTMNMSNLTLTMSPIEDPSICRVTGDAISESWTSPLDNGMNYCSLEDLIIGSGLNNTLGFKEFTSNWICLGYTLGSCTVTSLNRKI
;
A
#
# COMPACT_ATOMS: atom_id res chain seq x y z
N MET A 1 -12.52 2.38 -4.13
CA MET A 1 -12.86 0.97 -4.42
C MET A 1 -12.01 0.07 -3.54
N ILE A 2 -12.53 -1.06 -3.08
CA ILE A 2 -11.94 -1.89 -2.02
C ILE A 2 -10.97 -2.93 -2.62
N PRO A 3 -9.76 -3.10 -2.06
CA PRO A 3 -8.86 -4.21 -2.41
C PRO A 3 -9.56 -5.57 -2.25
N GLN A 4 -9.36 -6.49 -3.19
CA GLN A 4 -9.84 -7.86 -3.14
C GLN A 4 -8.75 -8.78 -2.59
N LEU A 5 -9.09 -9.55 -1.56
CA LEU A 5 -8.15 -10.46 -0.91
C LEU A 5 -7.95 -11.72 -1.77
N GLU A 6 -6.70 -12.09 -2.03
CA GLU A 6 -6.37 -13.30 -2.80
C GLU A 6 -5.93 -14.45 -1.91
N SER A 7 -5.00 -14.19 -0.99
CA SER A 7 -4.49 -15.21 -0.07
C SER A 7 -3.94 -14.59 1.21
N VAL A 8 -4.02 -15.37 2.30
CA VAL A 8 -3.51 -15.01 3.62
C VAL A 8 -2.73 -16.18 4.19
N THR A 9 -1.53 -15.89 4.65
CA THR A 9 -0.70 -16.77 5.48
C THR A 9 -0.20 -15.96 6.68
N PRO A 10 0.39 -16.59 7.71
CA PRO A 10 0.95 -15.84 8.85
C PRO A 10 2.05 -14.85 8.48
N LEU A 11 2.72 -15.05 7.34
CA LEU A 11 3.86 -14.23 6.90
C LEU A 11 3.56 -13.34 5.70
N VAL A 12 2.52 -13.65 4.92
CA VAL A 12 2.25 -12.98 3.65
C VAL A 12 0.73 -12.84 3.43
N VAL A 13 0.31 -11.64 3.05
CA VAL A 13 -1.05 -11.34 2.55
C VAL A 13 -0.93 -10.83 1.12
N LYS A 14 -1.73 -11.37 0.20
CA LYS A 14 -1.83 -10.91 -1.18
C LYS A 14 -3.22 -10.41 -1.48
N ALA A 15 -3.32 -9.30 -2.19
CA ALA A 15 -4.56 -8.68 -2.60
C ALA A 15 -4.41 -8.00 -3.96
N THR A 16 -5.50 -7.83 -4.68
CA THR A 16 -5.57 -7.07 -5.93
C THR A 16 -6.46 -5.85 -5.78
N LYS A 17 -6.08 -4.75 -6.42
CA LYS A 17 -6.88 -3.54 -6.46
C LYS A 17 -7.01 -3.08 -7.90
N THR A 18 -8.24 -2.98 -8.38
CA THR A 18 -8.52 -2.40 -9.69
C THR A 18 -8.96 -0.96 -9.54
N SER A 19 -8.26 -0.03 -10.20
CA SER A 19 -8.65 1.37 -10.27
C SER A 19 -9.87 1.52 -11.19
N PRO A 20 -11.01 2.10 -10.74
CA PRO A 20 -12.18 2.28 -11.60
C PRO A 20 -11.95 3.25 -12.76
N SER A 21 -11.10 4.27 -12.55
CA SER A 21 -10.89 5.35 -13.51
C SER A 21 -9.94 4.96 -14.63
N THR A 22 -8.95 4.12 -14.33
CA THR A 22 -7.93 3.70 -15.29
C THR A 22 -8.06 2.23 -15.70
N MET A 23 -8.93 1.46 -15.03
CA MET A 23 -9.01 -0.01 -15.11
C MET A 23 -7.69 -0.72 -14.81
N ASN A 24 -6.69 -0.01 -14.27
CA ASN A 24 -5.39 -0.59 -13.93
C ASN A 24 -5.54 -1.48 -12.70
N MET A 25 -5.12 -2.74 -12.82
CA MET A 25 -4.99 -3.66 -11.69
C MET A 25 -3.63 -3.47 -11.02
N SER A 26 -3.62 -3.48 -9.69
CA SER A 26 -2.42 -3.44 -8.87
C SER A 26 -2.40 -4.66 -7.94
N ASN A 27 -1.33 -5.43 -8.02
CA ASN A 27 -1.03 -6.55 -7.13
C ASN A 27 -0.36 -5.99 -5.87
N LEU A 28 -0.94 -6.28 -4.71
CA LEU A 28 -0.47 -5.85 -3.40
C LEU A 28 0.04 -7.06 -2.64
N THR A 29 1.22 -6.95 -2.06
CA THR A 29 1.78 -7.96 -1.17
C THR A 29 2.19 -7.29 0.14
N LEU A 30 1.69 -7.81 1.26
CA LEU A 30 2.16 -7.44 2.59
C LEU A 30 2.94 -8.61 3.16
N THR A 31 4.18 -8.37 3.57
CA THR A 31 5.06 -9.37 4.18
C THR A 31 5.31 -9.02 5.64
N MET A 32 4.88 -9.88 6.55
CA MET A 32 5.19 -9.78 7.97
C MET A 32 6.60 -10.34 8.21
N SER A 33 7.47 -9.53 8.79
CA SER A 33 8.81 -9.95 9.19
C SER A 33 8.88 -10.12 10.71
N PRO A 34 9.32 -11.28 11.23
CA PRO A 34 9.69 -11.37 12.63
C PRO A 34 10.86 -10.42 12.89
N ILE A 35 10.82 -9.73 14.01
CA ILE A 35 11.91 -8.92 14.54
C ILE A 35 12.17 -9.34 15.98
N GLU A 36 13.35 -9.00 16.51
CA GLU A 36 13.81 -9.48 17.82
C GLU A 36 12.87 -9.07 18.97
N ASP A 37 12.20 -7.93 18.83
CA ASP A 37 11.19 -7.46 19.78
C ASP A 37 9.79 -7.96 19.40
N PRO A 38 9.18 -8.88 20.18
CA PRO A 38 7.85 -9.41 19.90
C PRO A 38 6.73 -8.38 20.07
N SER A 39 7.00 -7.22 20.67
CA SER A 39 6.03 -6.13 20.82
C SER A 39 5.86 -5.29 19.56
N ILE A 40 6.75 -5.45 18.58
CA ILE A 40 6.75 -4.68 17.34
C ILE A 40 6.43 -5.63 16.18
N CYS A 41 5.43 -5.27 15.37
CA CYS A 41 5.12 -5.96 14.12
C CYS A 41 5.71 -5.17 12.95
N ARG A 42 6.66 -5.76 12.22
CA ARG A 42 7.19 -5.14 10.99
C ARG A 42 6.46 -5.72 9.79
N VAL A 43 5.81 -4.84 9.02
CA VAL A 43 5.15 -5.19 7.76
C VAL A 43 5.84 -4.44 6.63
N THR A 44 6.22 -5.16 5.57
CA THR A 44 6.71 -4.57 4.31
C THR A 44 5.60 -4.65 3.28
N GLY A 45 5.26 -3.54 2.64
CA GLY A 45 4.22 -3.47 1.62
C GLY A 45 4.82 -3.24 0.24
N ASP A 46 4.43 -4.08 -0.72
CA ASP A 46 4.82 -3.99 -2.12
C ASP A 46 3.57 -3.84 -2.99
N ALA A 47 3.63 -2.96 -3.99
CA ALA A 47 2.56 -2.76 -4.96
C ALA A 47 3.11 -2.67 -6.37
N ILE A 48 2.51 -3.45 -7.27
CA ILE A 48 2.88 -3.55 -8.67
C ILE A 48 1.64 -3.41 -9.53
N SER A 49 1.57 -2.36 -10.35
CA SER A 49 0.53 -2.21 -11.37
C SER A 49 0.83 -3.05 -12.62
N GLU A 50 -0.20 -3.69 -13.18
CA GLU A 50 -0.06 -4.54 -14.38
C GLU A 50 0.18 -3.71 -15.66
N SER A 51 -0.25 -2.45 -15.66
CA SER A 51 -0.09 -1.49 -16.77
C SER A 51 1.32 -0.88 -16.85
N TRP A 52 2.35 -1.60 -16.37
CA TRP A 52 3.71 -1.13 -16.15
C TRP A 52 4.43 -0.77 -17.47
N THR A 53 4.14 0.41 -18.00
CA THR A 53 4.80 0.96 -19.20
C THR A 53 5.87 2.00 -18.87
N SER A 54 6.01 2.40 -17.60
CA SER A 54 6.97 3.41 -17.12
C SER A 54 7.43 3.13 -15.68
N PRO A 55 8.71 3.37 -15.33
CA PRO A 55 9.18 3.34 -13.94
C PRO A 55 8.52 4.38 -13.03
N LEU A 56 8.01 5.46 -13.61
CA LEU A 56 7.23 6.49 -12.93
C LEU A 56 5.76 6.24 -13.20
N ASP A 57 5.06 5.75 -12.19
CA ASP A 57 3.62 5.44 -12.19
C ASP A 57 2.79 6.57 -11.55
N ASN A 58 3.37 7.76 -11.41
CA ASN A 58 2.81 8.91 -10.69
C ASN A 58 2.30 8.58 -9.27
N GLY A 59 2.92 7.60 -8.59
CA GLY A 59 2.57 7.22 -7.23
C GLY A 59 1.33 6.34 -7.12
N MET A 60 0.83 5.76 -8.22
CA MET A 60 -0.33 4.86 -8.20
C MET A 60 -0.12 3.62 -7.31
N ASN A 61 1.08 3.04 -7.33
CA ASN A 61 1.45 1.89 -6.51
C ASN A 61 1.46 2.28 -5.03
N TYR A 62 2.06 3.44 -4.69
CA TYR A 62 2.00 3.97 -3.32
C TYR A 62 0.56 4.18 -2.85
N CYS A 63 -0.26 4.87 -3.65
CA CYS A 63 -1.66 5.11 -3.30
C CYS A 63 -2.48 3.83 -3.15
N SER A 64 -2.08 2.75 -3.83
CA SER A 64 -2.73 1.46 -3.67
C SER A 64 -2.43 0.81 -2.31
N LEU A 65 -1.22 0.98 -1.79
CA LEU A 65 -0.87 0.61 -0.41
C LEU A 65 -1.53 1.54 0.61
N GLU A 66 -1.47 2.86 0.40
CA GLU A 66 -2.06 3.85 1.30
C GLU A 66 -3.58 3.60 1.50
N ASP A 67 -4.31 3.35 0.41
CA ASP A 67 -5.73 3.04 0.47
C ASP A 67 -6.03 1.74 1.24
N LEU A 68 -5.16 0.74 1.18
CA LEU A 68 -5.29 -0.49 1.97
C LEU A 68 -5.05 -0.21 3.46
N ILE A 69 -4.00 0.54 3.78
CA ILE A 69 -3.63 0.89 5.15
C ILE A 69 -4.74 1.74 5.79
N ILE A 70 -5.24 2.76 5.10
CA ILE A 70 -6.33 3.60 5.59
C ILE A 70 -7.65 2.82 5.64
N GLY A 71 -7.95 2.05 4.59
CA GLY A 71 -9.18 1.25 4.53
C GLY A 71 -9.27 0.19 5.63
N SER A 72 -8.13 -0.33 6.09
CA SER A 72 -8.05 -1.25 7.23
C SER A 72 -8.15 -0.56 8.60
N GLY A 73 -7.99 0.76 8.65
CA GLY A 73 -7.89 1.53 9.88
C GLY A 73 -6.56 1.37 10.63
N LEU A 74 -5.58 0.65 10.04
CA LEU A 74 -4.27 0.44 10.66
C LEU A 74 -3.55 1.76 10.94
N ASN A 75 -3.74 2.76 10.07
CA ASN A 75 -3.22 4.12 10.24
C ASN A 75 -3.68 4.81 11.53
N ASN A 76 -4.79 4.39 12.12
CA ASN A 76 -5.36 4.96 13.34
C ASN A 76 -4.97 4.18 14.61
N THR A 77 -4.24 3.08 14.47
CA THR A 77 -3.83 2.26 15.62
C THR A 77 -2.69 2.90 16.39
N LEU A 78 -2.72 2.78 17.72
CA LEU A 78 -1.65 3.30 18.57
C LEU A 78 -0.33 2.58 18.25
N GLY A 79 0.71 3.34 17.94
CA GLY A 79 2.03 2.79 17.61
C GLY A 79 2.26 2.54 16.12
N PHE A 80 1.27 2.76 15.26
CA PHE A 80 1.49 2.74 13.81
C PHE A 80 2.52 3.80 13.41
N LYS A 81 3.54 3.37 12.65
CA LYS A 81 4.54 4.23 12.05
C LYS A 81 4.81 3.75 10.63
N GLU A 82 4.67 4.66 9.69
CA GLU A 82 5.03 4.43 8.30
C GLU A 82 6.49 4.84 8.08
N PHE A 83 7.25 3.99 7.41
CA PHE A 83 8.62 4.28 7.00
C PHE A 83 8.71 4.13 5.48
N THR A 84 8.60 5.26 4.79
CA THR A 84 8.64 5.32 3.33
C THR A 84 9.39 6.58 2.86
N SER A 85 9.79 6.57 1.60
CA SER A 85 10.39 7.71 0.90
C SER A 85 10.31 7.47 -0.61
N ASN A 86 10.65 8.48 -1.43
CA ASN A 86 10.76 8.29 -2.88
C ASN A 86 11.77 7.21 -3.30
N TRP A 87 12.75 6.89 -2.46
CA TRP A 87 13.70 5.81 -2.74
C TRP A 87 13.11 4.42 -2.48
N ILE A 88 12.17 4.32 -1.53
CA ILE A 88 11.50 3.06 -1.15
C ILE A 88 10.32 2.80 -2.06
N CYS A 89 9.45 3.79 -2.22
CA CYS A 89 8.32 3.74 -3.13
C CYS A 89 8.44 4.89 -4.13
N LEU A 90 8.83 4.56 -5.36
CA LEU A 90 8.94 5.54 -6.44
C LEU A 90 7.58 6.23 -6.62
N GLY A 91 7.60 7.57 -6.71
CA GLY A 91 6.37 8.35 -6.83
C GLY A 91 5.65 8.66 -5.51
N TYR A 92 6.22 8.32 -4.34
CA TYR A 92 5.66 8.67 -3.03
C TYR A 92 5.29 10.17 -2.91
N THR A 93 6.18 11.10 -3.29
CA THR A 93 5.90 12.55 -3.24
C THR A 93 5.10 13.06 -4.43
N LEU A 94 4.83 12.22 -5.42
CA LEU A 94 4.05 12.56 -6.62
C LEU A 94 2.60 12.07 -6.51
N GLY A 95 2.36 11.09 -5.63
CA GLY A 95 1.06 10.48 -5.40
C GLY A 95 0.06 11.49 -4.86
N SER A 96 -0.90 11.88 -5.69
CA SER A 96 -2.12 12.56 -5.24
C SER A 96 -3.16 11.50 -4.89
N CYS A 97 -2.96 10.81 -3.77
CA CYS A 97 -3.85 9.73 -3.34
C CYS A 97 -5.20 10.33 -2.92
N THR A 98 -6.22 10.19 -3.76
CA THR A 98 -7.59 10.57 -3.42
C THR A 98 -8.21 9.49 -2.55
N VAL A 99 -7.78 9.44 -1.28
CA VAL A 99 -8.46 8.63 -0.28
C VAL A 99 -9.90 9.12 -0.21
N THR A 100 -10.88 8.25 -0.45
CA THR A 100 -12.30 8.62 -0.54
C THR A 100 -12.92 9.03 0.82
N SER A 101 -12.15 9.60 1.75
CA SER A 101 -12.69 10.29 2.93
C SER A 101 -11.71 11.17 3.72
N LEU A 102 -10.40 11.22 3.46
CA LEU A 102 -9.51 12.16 4.15
C LEU A 102 -8.40 12.66 3.22
N ASN A 103 -8.48 13.94 2.85
CA ASN A 103 -7.41 14.67 2.18
C ASN A 103 -6.19 14.76 3.11
N ARG A 104 -5.27 13.80 3.01
CA ARG A 104 -3.94 13.94 3.59
C ARG A 104 -3.02 14.48 2.48
N LYS A 105 -2.72 15.77 2.52
CA LYS A 105 -1.55 16.30 1.81
C LYS A 105 -0.30 15.79 2.55
N ILE A 106 0.58 15.12 1.82
CA ILE A 106 1.97 14.88 2.23
C ILE A 106 2.71 16.22 2.14
#